data_AF-A0A7C1CJZ8-F1
#
_entry.id   AF-A0A7C1CJZ8-F1
#
_cell.length_a   1.000
_cell.length_b   1.000
_cell.length_c   1.000
_cell.angle_alpha   90.00
_cell.angle_beta   90.00
_cell.angle_gamma   90.00
#
_symmetry.space_group_name_H-M   'P 1'
#
loop_
_entity.id
_entity.type
_entity.pdbx_description
1 polymer ?
#
loop_
_entity_poly.entity_id
_entity_poly.type
_entity_poly.pdbx_seq_one_letter_code
_entity_poly.pdbx_strand_id
1 'polypeptide(L)'
;MDKIISARIDEAAADQIAVLARRLRTSKKDVIERAIAMYAAHVCEREELDVFEQTCGAWARRESAADIVKTARKAFRDSMG
;
A
#
# COMPACT_ATOMS: atom_id res chain seq x y z
N MET A 1 -11.90 -0.59 5.14
CA MET A 1 -12.40 -1.67 4.27
C MET A 1 -11.47 -2.84 4.45
N ASP A 2 -11.99 -4.00 4.85
CA ASP A 2 -11.15 -5.16 5.19
C ASP A 2 -10.87 -6.00 3.94
N LYS A 3 -9.64 -6.51 3.81
CA LYS A 3 -9.24 -7.44 2.76
C LYS A 3 -8.76 -8.75 3.39
N ILE A 4 -9.07 -9.86 2.74
CA ILE A 4 -8.56 -11.18 3.15
C ILE A 4 -7.15 -11.34 2.59
N ILE A 5 -6.20 -11.66 3.47
CA ILE A 5 -4.83 -12.05 3.11
C ILE A 5 -4.60 -13.48 3.60
N SER A 6 -3.91 -14.30 2.80
CA SER A 6 -3.48 -15.64 3.19
C SER A 6 -2.00 -15.80 2.87
N ALA A 7 -1.25 -16.33 3.84
CA ALA A 7 0.17 -16.59 3.70
C ALA A 7 0.53 -17.83 4.52
N ARG A 8 1.49 -18.62 4.01
CA ARG A 8 2.12 -19.67 4.82
C ARG A 8 3.13 -19.01 5.74
N ILE A 9 3.06 -19.31 7.03
CA ILE A 9 3.96 -18.81 8.06
C ILE A 9 4.46 -19.98 8.91
N ASP A 10 5.60 -19.79 9.55
CA ASP A 10 6.12 -20.76 10.52
C ASP A 10 5.20 -20.89 11.72
N GLU A 11 5.12 -22.10 12.28
CA GLU A 11 4.29 -22.41 13.45
C GLU A 11 4.63 -21.51 14.65
N ALA A 12 5.93 -21.29 14.90
CA ALA A 12 6.38 -20.40 15.96
C ALA A 12 5.87 -18.95 15.80
N ALA A 13 5.76 -18.45 14.56
CA ALA A 13 5.20 -17.13 14.30
C ALA A 13 3.68 -17.10 14.56
N ALA A 14 2.95 -18.14 14.17
CA ALA A 14 1.52 -18.27 14.45
C ALA A 14 1.22 -18.30 15.95
N ASP A 15 2.05 -19.01 16.73
CA ASP A 15 1.96 -19.09 18.18
C ASP A 15 2.27 -17.76 18.85
N GLN A 16 3.33 -17.06 18.41
CA GLN A 16 3.65 -15.72 18.92
C GLN A 16 2.50 -14.74 18.70
N ILE A 17 1.86 -14.75 17.52
CA ILE A 17 0.67 -13.93 17.25
C ILE A 17 -0.47 -14.30 18.22
N ALA A 18 -0.68 -15.59 18.51
CA ALA A 18 -1.69 -16.04 19.45
C ALA A 18 -1.42 -15.56 20.89
N VAL A 19 -0.19 -15.69 21.36
CA VAL A 19 0.25 -15.25 22.69
C VAL A 19 0.09 -13.74 22.84
N LEU A 20 0.52 -12.97 21.83
CA LEU A 20 0.42 -11.50 21.84
C LEU A 20 -1.04 -11.03 21.85
N ALA A 21 -1.90 -11.62 21.00
CA ALA A 21 -3.32 -11.27 20.97
C ALA A 21 -3.98 -11.48 22.34
N ARG A 22 -3.69 -12.60 23.00
CA ARG A 22 -4.20 -12.89 24.36
C ARG A 22 -3.67 -11.92 25.39
N ARG A 23 -2.34 -11.67 25.40
CA ARG A 23 -1.68 -10.81 26.40
C ARG A 23 -2.15 -9.37 26.29
N LEU A 24 -2.36 -8.87 25.08
CA LEU A 24 -2.79 -7.49 24.80
C LEU A 24 -4.32 -7.33 24.78
N ARG A 25 -5.09 -8.41 24.98
CA ARG A 25 -6.56 -8.43 24.92
C ARG A 25 -7.10 -7.81 23.62
N THR A 26 -6.50 -8.18 22.51
CA THR A 26 -6.81 -7.64 21.17
C THR A 26 -6.93 -8.78 20.17
N SER A 27 -7.38 -8.52 18.95
CA SER A 27 -7.49 -9.55 17.92
C SER A 27 -6.14 -9.88 17.28
N LYS A 28 -6.02 -11.06 16.67
CA LYS A 28 -4.84 -11.41 15.84
C LYS A 28 -4.67 -10.42 14.68
N LYS A 29 -5.79 -9.92 14.12
CA LYS A 29 -5.79 -8.86 13.09
C LYS A 29 -5.07 -7.63 13.61
N ASP A 30 -5.45 -7.12 14.78
CA ASP A 30 -4.83 -5.91 15.35
C ASP A 30 -3.33 -6.10 15.61
N VAL A 31 -2.92 -7.28 16.08
CA VAL A 31 -1.50 -7.60 16.27
C VAL A 31 -0.75 -7.51 14.94
N ILE A 32 -1.29 -8.13 13.89
CA ILE A 32 -0.66 -8.15 12.56
C ILE A 32 -0.62 -6.74 11.96
N GLU A 33 -1.73 -6.01 11.99
CA GLU A 33 -1.81 -4.65 11.42
C GLU A 33 -0.86 -3.68 12.14
N ARG A 34 -0.77 -3.75 13.48
CA ARG A 34 0.19 -2.93 14.24
C ARG A 34 1.63 -3.32 13.96
N ALA A 35 1.93 -4.61 13.86
CA ALA A 35 3.28 -5.07 13.54
C ALA A 35 3.72 -4.61 12.15
N ILE A 36 2.83 -4.69 11.15
CA ILE A 36 3.07 -4.18 9.80
C ILE A 36 3.28 -2.66 9.84
N ALA A 37 2.44 -1.91 10.56
CA ALA A 37 2.59 -0.45 10.67
C ALA A 37 3.93 -0.06 11.30
N MET A 38 4.35 -0.75 12.37
CA MET A 38 5.65 -0.51 13.01
C MET A 38 6.81 -0.88 12.09
N TYR A 39 6.72 -1.99 11.38
CA TYR A 39 7.75 -2.41 10.42
C TYR A 39 7.87 -1.43 9.25
N ALA A 40 6.74 -1.00 8.69
CA ALA A 40 6.71 -0.01 7.62
C ALA A 40 7.33 1.32 8.07
N ALA A 41 6.95 1.83 9.24
CA ALA A 41 7.56 3.05 9.79
C ALA A 41 9.08 2.92 9.94
N HIS A 42 9.55 1.79 10.49
CA HIS A 42 10.98 1.52 10.66
C HIS A 42 11.74 1.41 9.34
N VAL A 43 11.15 0.80 8.30
CA VAL A 43 11.76 0.70 6.97
C VAL A 43 11.79 2.06 6.28
N CYS A 44 10.67 2.81 6.29
CA CYS A 44 10.61 4.14 5.68
C CYS A 44 11.61 5.11 6.32
N GLU A 45 11.74 5.10 7.65
CA GLU A 45 12.70 5.93 8.37
C GLU A 45 14.16 5.56 8.05
N ARG A 46 14.45 4.27 7.79
CA ARG A 46 15.81 3.80 7.52
C ARG A 46 16.25 3.91 6.07
N GLU A 47 15.31 3.85 5.13
CA GLU A 47 15.62 3.83 3.70
C GLU A 47 15.29 5.16 3.00
N GLU A 48 14.88 6.21 3.75
CA GLU A 48 14.35 7.48 3.21
C GLU A 48 13.22 7.25 2.18
N LEU A 49 12.53 6.11 2.27
CA LEU A 49 11.55 5.70 1.28
C LEU A 49 10.20 6.33 1.58
N ASP A 50 9.79 7.25 0.71
CA ASP A 50 8.39 7.61 0.59
C ASP A 50 7.64 6.52 -0.18
N VAL A 51 6.95 5.64 0.55
CA VAL A 51 6.11 4.58 -0.02
C VAL A 51 5.01 5.16 -0.92
N PHE A 52 4.52 6.37 -0.65
CA PHE A 52 3.59 7.06 -1.56
C PHE A 52 4.29 7.48 -2.85
N GLU A 53 5.54 7.93 -2.82
CA GLU A 53 6.28 8.26 -4.04
C GLU A 53 6.49 7.02 -4.92
N GLN A 54 6.80 5.85 -4.35
CA GLN A 54 7.01 4.63 -5.13
C GLN A 54 5.71 4.00 -5.67
N THR A 55 4.61 4.04 -4.90
CA THR A 55 3.35 3.41 -5.30
C THR A 55 2.42 4.37 -6.05
N CYS A 56 2.49 5.67 -5.75
CA CYS A 56 1.78 6.74 -6.45
C CYS A 56 2.67 7.49 -7.45
N GLY A 57 3.91 7.06 -7.70
CA GLY A 57 4.76 7.61 -8.76
C GLY A 57 4.13 7.49 -10.16
N ALA A 58 3.25 6.50 -10.36
CA ALA A 58 2.40 6.40 -11.56
C ALA A 58 1.40 7.56 -11.72
N TRP A 59 1.15 8.33 -10.65
CA TRP A 59 0.28 9.51 -10.61
C TRP A 59 1.04 10.84 -10.60
N ALA A 60 2.38 10.82 -10.52
CA ALA A 60 3.22 12.00 -10.72
C ALA A 60 3.32 12.34 -12.22
N ARG A 61 2.19 12.72 -12.83
CA ARG A 61 2.16 13.12 -14.24
C ARG A 61 2.83 14.48 -14.38
N ARG A 62 3.83 14.57 -15.27
CA ARG A 62 4.46 15.86 -15.66
C ARG A 62 3.46 16.78 -16.36
N GLU A 63 2.47 16.21 -17.02
CA GLU A 63 1.47 16.92 -17.81
C GLU A 63 0.31 17.33 -16.92
N SER A 64 -0.16 18.57 -17.08
CA SER A 64 -1.35 19.02 -16.37
C SER A 64 -2.58 18.26 -16.86
N ALA A 65 -3.62 18.18 -16.03
CA ALA A 65 -4.90 17.59 -16.44
C ALA A 65 -5.47 18.24 -17.72
N ALA A 66 -5.24 19.56 -17.90
CA ALA A 66 -5.65 20.29 -19.08
C ALA A 66 -4.93 19.84 -20.35
N ASP A 67 -3.62 19.57 -20.26
CA ASP A 67 -2.81 19.10 -21.38
C ASP A 67 -3.24 17.69 -21.83
N ILE A 68 -3.53 16.81 -20.87
CA ILE A 68 -4.02 15.46 -21.14
C ILE A 68 -5.36 15.51 -21.87
N VAL A 69 -6.31 16.33 -21.39
CA VAL A 69 -7.62 16.48 -22.03
C VAL A 69 -7.48 17.03 -23.45
N LYS A 70 -6.59 18.01 -23.66
CA LYS A 70 -6.33 18.58 -24.98
C LYS A 70 -5.77 17.52 -25.94
N THR A 71 -4.80 16.73 -25.49
CA THR A 71 -4.18 15.67 -26.30
C THR A 71 -5.16 14.56 -26.63
N ALA A 72 -5.95 14.09 -25.65
CA ALA A 72 -6.98 13.07 -25.86
C ALA A 72 -8.05 13.53 -26.87
N ARG A 73 -8.52 14.78 -26.76
CA ARG A 73 -9.48 15.35 -27.72
C ARG A 73 -8.91 15.50 -29.13
N LYS A 74 -7.61 15.83 -29.24
CA LYS A 74 -6.94 15.90 -30.54
C LYS A 74 -6.88 14.51 -31.18
N ALA A 75 -6.37 13.51 -30.47
CA ALA A 75 -6.27 12.14 -30.98
C ALA A 75 -7.64 11.57 -31.39
N PHE A 76 -8.69 11.85 -30.61
CA PHE A 76 -10.05 11.44 -30.96
C PHE A 76 -10.55 12.07 -32.26
N ARG A 77 -10.36 13.39 -32.43
CA ARG A 77 -10.75 14.07 -33.69
C ARG A 77 -9.96 13.55 -34.88
N ASP A 78 -8.66 13.34 -34.71
CA ASP A 78 -7.78 12.82 -35.75
C ASP A 78 -8.17 11.37 -36.15
N SER A 79 -8.80 10.61 -35.26
CA SER A 79 -9.33 9.26 -35.57
C SER A 79 -10.71 9.25 -36.22
N MET A 80 -11.42 10.38 -36.22
CA MET A 80 -12.75 10.53 -36.83
C MET A 80 -12.74 11.30 -38.17
N GLY A 81 -11.56 11.72 -38.64
CA GLY A 81 -11.35 12.34 -39.94
C GLY A 81 -10.65 11.39 -40.90
#